data_AF-A0A8J4PMJ1-F1
#
_entry.id   AF-A0A8J4PMJ1-F1
#
_cell.length_a   1.000
_cell.length_b   1.000
_cell.length_c   1.000
_cell.angle_alpha   90.00
_cell.angle_beta   90.00
_cell.angle_gamma   90.00
#
_symmetry.space_group_name_H-M   'P 1'
#
loop_
_entity.id
_entity.type
_entity.pdbx_description
1 polymer ?
#
loop_
_entity_poly.entity_id
_entity_poly.type
_entity_poly.pdbx_seq_one_letter_code
_entity_poly.pdbx_strand_id
1 'polypeptide(L)' 'MGTADHFMPSAIPTLEKNIMIICGILDFFLFGIGTIILGALDNCNVWCVLIGVLQLCLPFVGWLWSIIWGVIILLKGLQ' A
#
# COMPACT_ATOMS: atom_id res chain seq x y z
N MET A 1 20.11 5.76 15.84
CA MET A 1 19.63 6.58 14.70
C MET A 1 19.70 5.68 13.48
N GLY A 2 18.59 5.08 13.08
CA GLY A 2 18.57 4.07 12.01
C GLY A 2 17.63 2.93 12.35
N THR A 3 16.39 3.03 11.85
CA THR A 3 15.41 1.94 11.69
C THR A 3 14.09 2.42 11.05
N ALA A 4 14.08 3.58 10.37
CA ALA A 4 12.92 3.98 9.56
C ALA A 4 12.96 3.36 8.16
N ASP A 5 14.14 2.92 7.72
CA ASP A 5 14.43 2.45 6.35
C ASP A 5 14.09 0.96 6.17
N HIS A 6 13.93 0.23 7.26
CA HIS A 6 13.50 -1.19 7.29
C HIS A 6 11.98 -1.33 7.52
N PHE A 7 11.25 -0.22 7.69
CA PHE A 7 9.78 -0.21 7.78
C PHE A 7 9.12 0.14 6.44
N MET A 8 9.89 0.59 5.45
CA MET A 8 9.46 0.52 4.06
C MET A 8 9.88 -0.85 3.56
N PRO A 9 9.01 -1.87 3.61
CA PRO A 9 9.38 -3.13 3.04
C PRO A 9 9.70 -2.87 1.56
N SER A 10 10.75 -3.52 1.08
CA SER A 10 10.97 -3.84 -0.33
C SER A 10 9.76 -4.53 -1.02
N ALA A 11 8.59 -4.59 -0.37
CA ALA A 11 7.32 -5.17 -0.78
C ALA A 11 6.40 -4.23 -1.58
N ILE A 12 6.77 -2.96 -1.77
CA ILE A 12 5.99 -2.13 -2.71
C ILE A 12 6.44 -2.55 -4.13
N PRO A 13 5.61 -3.23 -4.94
CA PRO A 13 6.00 -3.68 -6.28
C PRO A 13 6.62 -2.58 -7.12
N THR A 14 7.55 -2.94 -7.97
CA THR A 14 7.90 -2.13 -9.14
C THR A 14 6.90 -2.44 -10.26
N LEU A 15 5.68 -1.88 -10.14
CA LEU A 15 4.68 -1.94 -11.20
C LEU A 15 4.77 -0.68 -12.05
N GLU A 16 4.06 -0.63 -13.18
CA GLU A 16 4.00 0.58 -13.98
C GLU A 16 3.52 1.77 -13.15
N LYS A 17 4.19 2.93 -13.30
CA LYS A 17 3.92 4.15 -12.53
C LYS A 17 2.43 4.49 -12.45
N ASN A 18 1.73 4.35 -13.58
CA ASN A 18 0.30 4.63 -13.69
C ASN A 18 -0.53 3.72 -12.77
N ILE A 19 -0.19 2.44 -12.69
CA ILE A 19 -0.91 1.46 -11.87
C ILE A 19 -0.64 1.72 -10.38
N MET A 20 0.59 2.10 -10.02
CA MET A 20 0.94 2.47 -8.64
C MET A 20 0.17 3.72 -8.20
N ILE A 21 0.13 4.76 -9.03
CA ILE A 21 -0.63 5.99 -8.74
C ILE A 21 -2.12 5.69 -8.56
N ILE A 22 -2.71 4.89 -9.46
CA ILE A 22 -4.11 4.48 -9.38
C ILE A 22 -4.35 3.67 -8.09
N CYS A 23 -3.49 2.71 -7.77
CA CYS A 23 -3.62 1.90 -6.55
C CYS A 23 -3.47 2.75 -5.28
N GLY A 24 -2.57 3.72 -5.25
CA GLY A 24 -2.38 4.61 -4.09
C GLY A 24 -3.60 5.50 -3.84
N ILE A 25 -4.20 6.06 -4.91
CA ILE A 25 -5.44 6.82 -4.82
C ILE A 25 -6.60 5.91 -4.39
N LEU A 26 -6.69 4.71 -4.97
CA LEU A 26 -7.72 3.73 -4.66
C LEU A 26 -7.64 3.30 -3.19
N ASP A 27 -6.43 3.10 -2.68
CA ASP A 27 -6.21 2.75 -1.28
C ASP A 27 -6.80 3.80 -0.33
N PHE A 28 -6.49 5.07 -0.59
CA PHE A 28 -6.93 6.21 0.21
C PHE A 28 -8.46 6.33 0.35
N PHE A 29 -9.20 5.97 -0.70
CA PHE A 29 -10.66 6.04 -0.72
C PHE A 29 -11.36 4.74 -0.30
N LEU A 30 -10.73 3.59 -0.52
CA LEU A 30 -11.32 2.27 -0.33
C LEU A 30 -10.71 1.48 0.83
N PHE A 31 -10.04 2.15 1.77
CA PHE A 31 -9.59 1.57 3.05
C PHE A 31 -8.79 0.27 2.88
N GLY A 32 -7.74 0.29 2.05
CA GLY A 32 -6.84 -0.86 1.90
C GLY A 32 -7.02 -1.71 0.65
N ILE A 33 -8.07 -1.47 -0.16
CA ILE A 33 -8.29 -2.22 -1.41
C ILE A 33 -7.15 -1.97 -2.42
N GLY A 34 -6.61 -0.76 -2.48
CA GLY A 34 -5.47 -0.44 -3.34
C GLY A 34 -4.23 -1.26 -3.00
N THR A 35 -3.96 -1.44 -1.71
CA THR A 35 -2.83 -2.25 -1.20
C THR A 35 -3.03 -3.74 -1.46
N ILE A 36 -4.28 -4.24 -1.40
CA ILE A 36 -4.61 -5.64 -1.75
C ILE A 36 -4.35 -5.91 -3.24
N ILE A 37 -4.85 -5.03 -4.12
CA ILE A 37 -4.67 -5.17 -5.57
C ILE A 37 -3.19 -5.08 -5.92
N LEU A 38 -2.48 -4.15 -5.29
CA LEU A 38 -1.05 -3.98 -5.48
C LEU A 38 -0.27 -5.25 -5.08
N GLY A 39 -0.60 -5.85 -3.92
CA GLY A 39 -0.01 -7.11 -3.48
C GLY A 39 -0.38 -8.31 -4.37
N ALA A 40 -1.59 -8.34 -4.92
CA ALA A 40 -2.01 -9.39 -5.84
C ALA A 40 -1.29 -9.32 -7.20
N LEU A 41 -1.03 -8.10 -7.69
CA LEU A 41 -0.29 -7.87 -8.93
C LEU A 41 1.22 -8.10 -8.77
N ASP A 42 1.75 -8.01 -7.55
CA ASP A 42 3.15 -8.25 -7.22
C ASP A 42 3.42 -9.68 -6.74
N ASN A 43 3.45 -10.65 -7.66
CA ASN A 43 3.78 -12.06 -7.32
C ASN A 43 2.97 -12.63 -6.13
N CYS A 44 1.75 -12.15 -5.91
CA CYS A 44 0.95 -12.49 -4.73
C CYS A 44 1.70 -12.24 -3.41
N ASN A 45 2.20 -11.03 -3.21
CA ASN A 45 2.84 -10.63 -1.96
C ASN A 45 1.82 -10.65 -0.80
N VAL A 46 1.80 -11.78 -0.09
CA VAL A 46 0.86 -12.09 0.99
C VAL A 46 0.88 -11.01 2.07
N TRP A 47 2.02 -10.34 2.29
CA TRP A 47 2.15 -9.28 3.27
C TRP A 47 1.35 -8.02 2.89
N CYS A 48 1.40 -7.60 1.63
CA CYS A 48 0.61 -6.45 1.15
C CYS A 48 -0.88 -6.74 1.18
N VAL A 49 -1.28 -7.96 0.78
CA VAL A 49 -2.67 -8.41 0.87
C VAL A 49 -3.14 -8.43 2.32
N LEU A 50 -2.32 -8.97 3.24
CA LEU A 50 -2.65 -9.02 4.66
C LEU A 50 -2.79 -7.63 5.28
N ILE A 51 -1.92 -6.68 4.91
CA ILE A 51 -1.99 -5.29 5.38
C ILE A 51 -3.26 -4.61 4.89
N GLY A 52 -3.63 -4.78 3.62
CA GLY A 52 -4.87 -4.22 3.09
C GLY A 52 -6.13 -4.87 3.68
N VAL A 53 -6.11 -6.18 3.96
CA VAL A 53 -7.21 -6.86 4.67
C VAL A 53 -7.31 -6.38 6.13
N LEU A 54 -6.18 -6.16 6.80
CA LEU A 54 -6.15 -5.59 8.15
C LEU A 54 -6.69 -4.15 8.17
N GLN A 55 -6.41 -3.36 7.13
CA GLN A 55 -6.96 -2.02 6.96
C GLN A 55 -8.49 -2.03 6.79
N LEU A 56 -9.04 -3.03 6.08
CA LEU A 56 -10.50 -3.24 5.98
C LEU A 56 -11.14 -3.66 7.31
N CYS A 57 -10.48 -4.52 8.09
CA CYS A 57 -10.99 -5.01 9.37
C CYS A 57 -11.00 -3.96 10.48
N LEU A 58 -10.14 -2.93 10.40
CA LEU A 58 -10.02 -1.88 11.42
C LEU A 58 -10.46 -0.52 10.84
N PRO A 59 -11.74 -0.13 10.96
CA PRO A 59 -12.26 1.04 10.23
C PRO A 59 -11.62 2.38 10.64
N PHE A 60 -11.20 2.57 11.91
CA PHE A 60 -10.57 3.84 12.33
C PHE A 60 -9.04 3.81 12.21
N VAL A 61 -8.40 2.74 12.67
CA VAL A 61 -6.94 2.60 12.64
C VAL A 61 -6.45 2.24 11.24
N GLY A 62 -7.17 1.35 10.55
CA GLY A 62 -6.90 0.93 9.18
C GLY A 62 -7.11 2.03 8.16
N TRP A 63 -8.04 2.96 8.39
CA TRP A 63 -8.18 4.16 7.54
C TRP A 63 -6.95 5.06 7.60
N LEU A 64 -6.51 5.44 8.81
CA LEU A 64 -5.31 6.24 9.00
C LEU A 64 -4.09 5.53 8.43
N TRP A 65 -4.03 4.20 8.58
CA TRP A 65 -2.97 3.37 8.02
C TRP A 65 -3.01 3.31 6.49
N SER A 66 -4.21 3.28 5.89
CA SER A 66 -4.42 3.29 4.43
C SER A 66 -4.03 4.65 3.81
N ILE A 67 -4.23 5.76 4.51
CA ILE A 67 -3.71 7.07 4.09
C ILE A 67 -2.18 7.04 3.99
N ILE A 68 -1.50 6.52 5.00
CA ILE A 68 -0.03 6.43 5.02
C ILE A 68 0.47 5.54 3.87
N TRP A 69 -0.14 4.37 3.68
CA TRP A 69 0.21 3.45 2.60
C TRP A 69 -0.07 4.02 1.21
N GLY A 70 -1.22 4.66 1.00
CA GLY A 70 -1.56 5.34 -0.24
C GLY A 70 -0.55 6.42 -0.63
N VAL A 71 -0.08 7.22 0.34
CA VAL A 71 0.95 8.24 0.11
C VAL A 71 2.30 7.61 -0.24
N ILE A 72 2.71 6.53 0.45
CA ILE A 72 3.96 5.81 0.15
C ILE A 72 3.92 5.23 -1.27
N ILE A 73 2.81 4.62 -1.67
CA ILE A 73 2.61 4.06 -3.02
C ILE A 73 2.65 5.18 -4.07
N LEU A 74 1.99 6.32 -3.81
CA LEU A 74 2.00 7.49 -4.69
C LEU A 74 3.40 8.07 -4.89
N LEU A 75 4.15 8.27 -3.80
CA LEU A 75 5.52 8.79 -3.86
C LEU A 75 6.42 7.87 -4.68
N LYS A 76 6.27 6.56 -4.53
CA LYS A 76 7.02 5.56 -5.30
C LYS A 76 6.61 5.51 -6.78
N GLY A 77 5.35 5.77 -7.11
CA GLY A 77 4.90 5.90 -8.49
C GLY A 77 5.34 7.22 -9.16
N LEU A 78 5.59 8.27 -8.37
CA LEU A 78 6.03 9.57 -8.86
C LEU A 78 7.55 9.62 -9.14
N GLN A 79 8.37 8.95 -8.31
CA GLN A 79 9.81 8.73 -8.54
C GLN A 79 10.06 7.93 -9.81
#